data_AF-A0A0R3PSZ8-F1
#
_entry.id   AF-A0A0R3PSZ8-F1
#
_cell.length_a   1.000
_cell.length_b   1.000
_cell.length_c   1.000
_cell.angle_alpha   90.00
_cell.angle_beta   90.00
_cell.angle_gamma   90.00
#
_symmetry.space_group_name_H-M   'P 1'
#
loop_
_entity.id
_entity.type
_entity.pdbx_description
1 polymer ?
#
loop_
_entity_poly.entity_id
_entity_poly.type
_entity_poly.pdbx_seq_one_letter_code
_entity_poly.pdbx_strand_id
1 'polypeptide(L)'
;MNDLASELSRRKRAVWRAFKSIGDAVKRTKNTRLRAHLFDSTVLPALTYASETWSLRKQDEWSLSVIERAVERTMLGVSLSTQVMDAIRSSDLRQRSKIKDAILYARQWKIKWTGQVMRMNKNRWAGAVSDWISRDVKRTAGRPPT
;
A
#
# COMPACT_ATOMS: atom_id res chain seq x y z
N MET A 1 0.20 -21.50 3.56
CA MET A 1 0.16 -20.41 2.55
C MET A 1 -0.57 -19.23 3.17
N ASN A 2 0.08 -18.06 3.32
CA ASN A 2 -0.60 -16.86 3.76
C ASN A 2 -1.55 -16.39 2.64
N ASP A 3 -2.84 -16.36 2.91
CA ASP A 3 -3.82 -15.83 1.95
C ASP A 3 -3.72 -14.30 1.92
N LEU A 4 -3.16 -13.76 0.84
CA LEU A 4 -3.01 -12.32 0.64
C LEU A 4 -4.36 -11.59 0.66
N ALA A 5 -5.47 -12.25 0.29
CA ALA A 5 -6.80 -11.65 0.35
C ALA A 5 -7.25 -11.41 1.80
N SER A 6 -6.99 -12.35 2.70
CA SER A 6 -7.22 -12.18 4.14
C SER A 6 -6.39 -11.02 4.72
N GLU A 7 -5.15 -10.86 4.26
CA GLU A 7 -4.25 -9.80 4.71
C GLU A 7 -4.71 -8.42 4.20
N LEU A 8 -5.08 -8.31 2.93
CA LEU A 8 -5.67 -7.09 2.37
C LEU A 8 -6.96 -6.69 3.09
N SER A 9 -7.76 -7.66 3.52
CA SER A 9 -8.95 -7.42 4.34
C SER A 9 -8.59 -6.87 5.74
N ARG A 10 -7.51 -7.36 6.36
CA ARG A 10 -6.99 -6.79 7.61
C ARG A 10 -6.48 -5.36 7.41
N ARG A 11 -5.76 -5.11 6.32
CA ARG A 11 -5.24 -3.78 5.95
C ARG A 11 -6.36 -2.78 5.71
N LYS A 12 -7.41 -3.18 4.99
CA LYS A 12 -8.62 -2.36 4.82
C LYS A 12 -9.18 -1.91 6.17
N ARG A 13 -9.32 -2.83 7.14
CA ARG A 13 -9.78 -2.48 8.50
C ARG A 13 -8.81 -1.54 9.24
N ALA A 14 -7.51 -1.80 9.15
CA ALA A 14 -6.48 -0.97 9.78
C ALA A 14 -6.49 0.47 9.23
N VAL A 15 -6.62 0.60 7.91
CA VAL A 15 -6.73 1.89 7.21
C VAL A 15 -7.94 2.68 7.69
N TRP A 16 -9.12 2.06 7.75
CA TRP A 16 -10.32 2.76 8.25
C TRP A 16 -10.20 3.19 9.71
N ARG A 17 -9.54 2.39 10.55
CA ARG A 17 -9.24 2.76 11.95
C ARG A 17 -8.28 3.95 12.03
N ALA A 18 -7.19 3.91 11.26
CA ALA A 18 -6.21 5.00 11.19
C ALA A 18 -6.84 6.29 10.64
N PHE A 19 -7.67 6.18 9.60
CA PHE A 19 -8.38 7.34 9.07
C PHE A 19 -9.38 7.92 10.07
N LYS A 20 -10.10 7.06 10.82
CA LYS A 20 -11.04 7.50 11.86
C LYS A 20 -10.33 8.27 12.97
N SER A 21 -9.13 7.86 13.39
CA SER A 21 -8.40 8.57 14.45
C SER A 21 -7.95 9.97 14.04
N ILE A 22 -7.69 10.21 12.76
CA ILE A 22 -7.34 11.55 12.23
C ILE A 22 -8.53 12.31 11.63
N GLY A 23 -9.73 11.71 11.62
CA GLY A 23 -10.86 12.20 10.84
C GLY A 23 -11.26 13.64 11.18
N ASP A 24 -11.29 14.00 12.46
CA ASP A 24 -11.64 15.35 12.89
C ASP A 24 -10.56 16.38 12.54
N ALA A 25 -9.28 16.01 12.66
CA ALA A 25 -8.16 16.86 12.26
C ALA A 25 -8.20 17.12 10.74
N VAL A 26 -8.47 16.09 9.94
CA VAL A 26 -8.61 16.20 8.48
C VAL A 26 -9.78 17.12 8.10
N LYS A 27 -10.93 17.03 8.79
CA LYS A 27 -12.10 17.89 8.52
C LYS A 27 -11.84 19.35 8.87
N ARG A 28 -11.16 19.63 9.98
CA ARG A 28 -10.87 21.01 10.44
C ARG A 28 -9.78 21.70 9.62
N THR A 29 -8.88 20.92 9.03
CA THR A 29 -7.72 21.46 8.31
C THR A 29 -8.13 21.94 6.91
N LYS A 30 -8.09 23.25 6.66
CA LYS A 30 -8.35 23.81 5.31
C LYS A 30 -7.19 23.60 4.33
N ASN A 31 -5.96 23.50 4.83
CA ASN A 31 -4.78 23.34 3.99
C ASN A 31 -4.65 21.90 3.45
N THR A 32 -4.79 21.75 2.14
CA THR A 32 -4.70 20.47 1.43
C THR A 32 -3.37 19.75 1.64
N ARG A 33 -2.24 20.48 1.68
CA ARG A 33 -0.91 19.86 1.87
C ARG A 33 -0.77 19.27 3.27
N LEU A 34 -1.26 19.97 4.29
CA LEU A 34 -1.24 19.46 5.67
C LEU A 34 -2.14 18.24 5.82
N ARG A 35 -3.33 18.25 5.19
CA ARG A 35 -4.21 17.09 5.12
C ARG A 35 -3.54 15.88 4.45
N ALA A 36 -2.88 16.11 3.31
CA ALA A 36 -2.13 15.07 2.61
C ALA A 36 -1.01 14.50 3.49
N HIS A 37 -0.25 15.36 4.18
CA HIS A 37 0.81 14.92 5.08
C HIS A 37 0.30 14.07 6.26
N LEU A 38 -0.82 14.48 6.88
CA LEU A 38 -1.50 13.70 7.93
C LEU A 38 -1.94 12.33 7.41
N PHE A 39 -2.50 12.29 6.20
CA PHE A 39 -2.88 11.04 5.55
C PHE A 39 -1.66 10.14 5.29
N ASP A 40 -0.63 10.69 4.66
CA ASP A 40 0.58 9.98 4.27
C ASP A 40 1.34 9.42 5.48
N SER A 41 1.29 10.08 6.63
CA SER A 41 1.98 9.67 7.85
C SER A 41 1.22 8.63 8.68
N THR A 42 -0.09 8.47 8.48
CA THR A 42 -0.94 7.60 9.33
C THR A 42 -1.62 6.48 8.55
N VAL A 43 -2.21 6.80 7.40
CA VAL A 43 -3.01 5.87 6.60
C VAL A 43 -2.13 5.03 5.68
N LEU A 44 -1.15 5.64 5.00
CA LEU A 44 -0.26 4.89 4.10
C LEU A 44 0.54 3.80 4.81
N PRO A 45 1.13 4.03 6.00
CA PRO A 45 1.79 2.96 6.74
C PRO A 45 0.82 1.84 7.13
N ALA A 46 -0.40 2.17 7.55
CA ALA A 46 -1.42 1.16 7.87
C ALA A 46 -1.82 0.30 6.66
N LEU A 47 -1.85 0.89 5.46
CA LEU A 47 -2.16 0.20 4.21
C LEU A 47 -1.00 -0.66 3.69
N THR A 48 0.23 -0.18 3.85
CA THR A 48 1.44 -0.79 3.23
C THR A 48 2.28 -1.61 4.19
N TYR A 49 1.87 -1.74 5.45
CA TYR A 49 2.59 -2.57 6.42
C TYR A 49 2.75 -4.02 5.92
N ALA A 50 3.95 -4.56 6.04
CA ALA A 50 4.34 -5.88 5.53
C ALA A 50 4.27 -6.06 3.99
N SER A 51 4.07 -4.99 3.21
CA SER A 51 4.02 -5.06 1.74
C SER A 51 5.31 -5.60 1.10
N GLU A 52 6.44 -5.51 1.81
CA GLU A 52 7.73 -6.12 1.43
C GLU A 52 7.62 -7.64 1.25
N THR A 53 6.76 -8.29 2.03
CA THR A 53 6.57 -9.75 2.04
C THR A 53 5.48 -10.22 1.06
N TRP A 54 4.74 -9.30 0.45
CA TRP A 54 3.66 -9.64 -0.47
C TRP A 54 4.19 -9.86 -1.89
N SER A 55 3.74 -10.96 -2.52
CA SER A 55 3.80 -11.11 -3.96
C SER A 55 2.68 -10.29 -4.59
N LEU A 56 2.90 -8.98 -4.76
CA LEU A 56 1.92 -8.07 -5.39
C LEU A 56 1.64 -8.50 -6.83
N ARG A 57 0.54 -9.22 -7.06
CA ARG A 57 0.00 -9.43 -8.41
C ARG A 57 -0.84 -8.22 -8.80
N LYS A 58 -1.14 -8.07 -10.10
CA LYS A 58 -2.00 -6.98 -10.60
C LYS A 58 -3.35 -6.89 -9.87
N GLN A 59 -3.93 -8.04 -9.48
CA GLN A 59 -5.18 -8.09 -8.73
C GLN A 59 -5.06 -7.51 -7.30
N ASP A 60 -3.92 -7.73 -6.66
CA ASP A 60 -3.64 -7.24 -5.30
C ASP A 60 -3.38 -5.72 -5.34
N GLU A 61 -2.66 -5.23 -6.34
CA GLU A 61 -2.47 -3.80 -6.61
C GLU A 61 -3.80 -3.08 -6.87
N TRP A 62 -4.68 -3.70 -7.66
CA TRP A 62 -6.02 -3.17 -7.88
C TRP A 62 -6.82 -3.08 -6.58
N SER A 63 -6.75 -4.10 -5.74
CA SER A 63 -7.43 -4.11 -4.43
C SER A 63 -6.90 -3.00 -3.50
N LEU A 64 -5.60 -2.76 -3.47
CA LEU A 64 -4.99 -1.64 -2.74
C LEU A 64 -5.48 -0.29 -3.27
N SER A 65 -5.55 -0.14 -4.59
CA SER A 65 -6.07 1.08 -5.24
C SER A 65 -7.53 1.36 -4.89
N VAL A 66 -8.36 0.32 -4.79
CA VAL A 66 -9.76 0.46 -4.39
C VAL A 66 -9.89 0.94 -2.94
N ILE A 67 -9.05 0.43 -2.04
CA ILE A 67 -9.02 0.87 -0.64
C ILE A 67 -8.59 2.34 -0.55
N GLU A 68 -7.48 2.70 -1.21
CA GLU A 68 -6.96 4.07 -1.25
C GLU A 68 -8.02 5.06 -1.77
N ARG A 69 -8.61 4.80 -2.93
CA ARG A 69 -9.65 5.65 -3.54
C ARG A 69 -10.86 5.84 -2.63
N ALA A 70 -11.25 4.81 -1.87
CA ALA A 70 -12.38 4.91 -0.95
C ALA A 70 -12.11 5.89 0.20
N VAL A 71 -10.89 5.85 0.74
CA VAL A 71 -10.51 6.75 1.84
C VAL A 71 -10.22 8.15 1.30
N GLU A 72 -9.59 8.27 0.13
CA GLU A 72 -9.37 9.55 -0.56
C GLU A 72 -10.68 10.30 -0.83
N ARG A 73 -11.70 9.61 -1.33
CA ARG A 73 -13.04 10.18 -1.51
C ARG A 73 -13.63 10.69 -0.20
N THR A 74 -13.54 9.89 0.85
CA THR A 74 -14.05 10.24 2.18
C THR A 74 -13.30 11.45 2.74
N MET A 75 -11.99 11.49 2.55
CA MET A 75 -11.13 12.62 2.91
C MET A 75 -11.58 13.89 2.19
N LEU A 76 -11.88 13.82 0.89
CA LEU A 76 -12.33 14.96 0.07
C LEU A 76 -13.81 15.33 0.27
N GLY A 77 -14.57 14.54 1.03
CA GLY A 77 -16.02 14.74 1.19
C GLY A 77 -16.83 14.43 -0.07
N VAL A 78 -16.26 13.66 -1.01
CA VAL A 78 -16.91 13.30 -2.28
C VAL A 78 -17.52 11.91 -2.12
N SER A 79 -18.84 11.83 -2.22
CA SER A 79 -19.53 10.53 -2.25
C SER A 79 -19.33 9.86 -3.61
N LEU A 80 -19.55 8.54 -3.69
CA LEU A 80 -19.43 7.82 -4.97
C LEU A 80 -20.49 8.30 -5.99
N SER A 81 -21.71 8.58 -5.53
CA SER A 81 -22.78 9.11 -6.40
C SER A 81 -22.43 10.50 -6.92
N THR A 82 -21.96 11.41 -6.04
CA THR A 82 -21.48 12.74 -6.44
C THR A 82 -20.37 12.64 -7.47
N GLN A 83 -19.40 11.74 -7.27
CA GLN A 83 -18.31 11.54 -8.22
C GLN A 83 -18.81 11.14 -9.61
N VAL A 84 -19.78 10.23 -9.68
CA VAL A 84 -20.35 9.74 -10.94
C VAL A 84 -21.19 10.82 -11.61
N MET A 85 -22.05 11.50 -10.84
CA MET A 85 -22.91 12.57 -11.37
C MET A 85 -22.11 13.75 -11.93
N ASP A 86 -21.05 14.15 -11.22
CA ASP A 86 -20.18 15.26 -11.62
C ASP A 86 -19.09 14.81 -12.62
N ALA A 87 -19.10 13.54 -13.06
CA ALA A 87 -18.11 12.94 -13.94
C ALA A 87 -16.64 13.15 -13.50
N ILE A 88 -16.39 13.21 -12.19
CA ILE A 88 -15.06 13.48 -11.62
C ILE A 88 -14.16 12.26 -11.80
N ARG A 89 -13.04 12.42 -12.50
CA ARG A 89 -12.10 11.33 -12.74
C ARG A 89 -11.30 11.04 -11.48
N SER A 90 -10.81 9.80 -11.37
CA SER A 90 -9.90 9.42 -10.27
C SER A 90 -8.59 10.22 -10.30
N SER A 91 -8.13 10.65 -11.48
CA SER A 91 -7.00 11.58 -11.63
C SER A 91 -7.25 12.93 -10.97
N ASP A 92 -8.48 13.44 -11.07
CA ASP A 92 -8.85 14.74 -10.51
C ASP A 92 -8.87 14.69 -8.99
N LEU A 93 -9.36 13.58 -8.43
CA LEU A 93 -9.29 13.32 -6.98
C LEU A 93 -7.84 13.29 -6.50
N ARG A 94 -6.94 12.60 -7.22
CA ARG A 94 -5.51 12.54 -6.90
C ARG A 94 -4.83 13.91 -6.97
N GLN A 95 -5.18 14.72 -7.98
CA GLN A 95 -4.69 16.09 -8.10
C GLN A 95 -5.17 16.98 -6.95
N ARG A 96 -6.42 16.79 -6.52
CA ARG A 96 -7.02 17.54 -5.40
C ARG A 96 -6.48 17.11 -4.04
N SER A 97 -6.27 15.82 -3.82
CA SER A 97 -5.87 15.25 -2.52
C SER A 97 -4.39 15.44 -2.23
N LYS A 98 -3.52 15.42 -3.26
CA LYS A 98 -2.05 15.50 -3.16
C LYS A 98 -1.42 14.42 -2.28
N ILE A 99 -2.13 13.32 -2.01
CA ILE A 99 -1.62 12.17 -1.27
C ILE A 99 -0.65 11.37 -2.14
N LYS A 100 0.28 10.63 -1.51
CA LYS A 100 1.14 9.72 -2.26
C LYS A 100 0.37 8.46 -2.66
N ASP A 101 0.66 7.97 -3.87
CA ASP A 101 0.11 6.72 -4.36
C ASP A 101 0.64 5.53 -3.53
N ALA A 102 -0.28 4.73 -3.00
CA ALA A 102 0.03 3.60 -2.12
C ALA A 102 0.88 2.52 -2.79
N ILE A 103 0.68 2.26 -4.09
CA ILE A 103 1.45 1.26 -4.83
C ILE A 103 2.88 1.75 -5.02
N LEU A 104 3.06 3.00 -5.46
CA LEU A 104 4.37 3.61 -5.59
C LEU A 104 5.09 3.66 -4.25
N TYR A 105 4.38 4.00 -3.17
CA TYR A 105 4.93 4.00 -1.82
C TYR A 105 5.40 2.60 -1.40
N ALA A 106 4.58 1.57 -1.59
CA ALA A 106 4.95 0.18 -1.27
C ALA A 106 6.18 -0.29 -2.07
N ARG A 107 6.25 0.04 -3.36
CA ARG A 107 7.40 -0.28 -4.22
C ARG A 107 8.67 0.44 -3.76
N GLN A 108 8.59 1.73 -3.45
CA GLN A 108 9.72 2.50 -2.92
C GLN A 108 10.19 1.96 -1.58
N TRP A 109 9.26 1.57 -0.71
CA TRP A 109 9.58 1.01 0.59
C TRP A 109 10.30 -0.33 0.47
N LYS A 110 9.87 -1.18 -0.47
CA LYS A 110 10.55 -2.44 -0.81
C LYS A 110 12.00 -2.21 -1.26
N ILE A 111 12.25 -1.21 -2.12
CA ILE A 111 13.62 -0.86 -2.54
C ILE A 111 14.46 -0.35 -1.35
N LYS A 112 13.88 0.52 -0.51
CA LYS A 112 14.55 1.01 0.70
C LYS A 112 14.90 -0.12 1.66
N TRP A 113 13.99 -1.07 1.85
CA TRP A 113 14.23 -2.26 2.65
C TRP A 113 15.38 -3.10 2.10
N THR A 114 15.41 -3.36 0.79
CA THR A 114 16.54 -4.03 0.15
C THR A 114 17.86 -3.30 0.42
N GLY A 115 17.87 -1.97 0.26
CA GLY A 115 19.06 -1.16 0.57
C GLY A 115 19.45 -1.18 2.06
N GLN A 116 18.49 -1.34 2.97
CA GLN A 116 18.75 -1.55 4.38
C GLN A 116 19.39 -2.92 4.61
N VAL A 117 18.83 -3.99 4.04
CA VAL A 117 19.36 -5.36 4.14
C VAL A 117 20.79 -5.45 3.61
N MET A 118 21.08 -4.83 2.46
CA MET A 118 22.43 -4.80 1.88
C MET A 118 23.47 -4.10 2.77
N ARG A 119 23.04 -3.17 3.63
CA ARG A 119 23.90 -2.48 4.61
C ARG A 119 23.98 -3.20 5.95
N MET A 120 23.13 -4.20 6.19
CA MET A 120 23.21 -5.00 7.42
C MET A 120 24.45 -5.92 7.38
N ASN A 121 25.06 -6.15 8.53
CA ASN A 121 26.15 -7.10 8.65
C ASN A 121 25.67 -8.52 8.27
N LYS A 122 26.49 -9.26 7.50
CA LYS A 122 26.23 -10.60 6.94
C LYS A 122 25.84 -11.64 8.00
N ASN A 123 26.17 -11.37 9.25
CA ASN A 123 25.93 -12.23 10.41
C ASN A 123 24.45 -12.26 10.86
N ARG A 124 23.58 -11.40 10.29
CA ARG A 124 22.15 -11.38 10.60
C ARG A 124 21.35 -12.22 9.62
N TRP A 125 20.38 -12.98 10.14
CA TRP A 125 19.46 -13.86 9.39
C TRP A 125 18.88 -13.23 8.11
N ALA A 126 18.57 -11.93 8.12
CA ALA A 126 18.02 -11.23 6.95
C ALA A 126 18.95 -11.25 5.72
N GLY A 127 20.25 -11.05 5.92
CA GLY A 127 21.25 -11.16 4.85
C GLY A 127 21.47 -12.61 4.44
N ALA A 128 21.66 -13.49 5.43
CA ALA A 128 21.88 -14.92 5.21
C ALA A 128 20.74 -15.59 4.42
N VAL A 129 19.47 -15.27 4.71
CA VAL A 129 18.30 -15.79 3.99
C VAL A 129 18.18 -15.20 2.58
N SER A 130 18.60 -13.94 2.40
CA SER A 130 18.53 -13.26 1.10
C SER A 130 19.60 -13.76 0.12
N ASP A 131 20.82 -14.03 0.63
CA ASP A 131 21.94 -14.61 -0.11
C ASP A 131 21.81 -16.13 -0.28
N TRP A 132 20.79 -16.74 0.35
CA TRP A 132 20.61 -18.19 0.32
C TRP A 132 20.16 -18.64 -1.07
N ILE A 133 21.08 -19.27 -1.78
CA ILE A 133 20.80 -20.02 -3.01
C ILE A 133 20.75 -21.50 -2.61
N SER A 134 19.61 -22.15 -2.81
CA SER A 134 19.43 -23.60 -2.60
C SER A 134 20.27 -24.39 -3.61
N ARG A 135 21.57 -24.51 -3.37
CA ARG A 135 22.50 -25.15 -4.29
C ARG A 135 22.38 -26.68 -4.35
N ASP A 136 21.67 -27.29 -3.40
CA ASP A 136 21.52 -28.76 -3.32
C ASP A 136 20.15 -29.30 -3.79
N VAL A 137 19.28 -28.45 -4.34
CA VAL A 137 17.97 -28.89 -4.87
C VAL A 137 17.80 -28.42 -6.31
N LYS A 138 17.94 -29.34 -7.27
CA LYS A 138 17.49 -29.10 -8.64
C LYS A 138 15.98 -28.93 -8.62
N ARG A 139 15.47 -27.76 -9.05
CA ARG A 139 14.04 -27.57 -9.32
C ARG A 139 13.63 -28.55 -10.43
N THR A 140 12.63 -29.38 -10.19
CA THR A 140 12.05 -30.25 -11.20
C THR A 140 11.51 -29.39 -12.34
N ALA A 141 11.76 -29.78 -13.59
CA ALA A 141 11.23 -29.08 -14.76
C ALA A 141 9.71 -28.95 -14.62
N GLY A 142 9.20 -27.72 -14.58
CA GLY A 142 7.77 -27.47 -14.51
C GLY A 142 7.08 -28.00 -15.76
N ARG A 143 5.95 -28.69 -15.58
CA ARG A 143 5.12 -29.17 -16.69
C ARG A 143 4.58 -27.94 -17.45
N PRO A 144 4.78 -27.83 -18.77
CA PRO A 144 4.15 -26.77 -19.55
C PRO A 144 2.63 -26.93 -19.47
N PRO A 145 1.87 -25.82 -19.40
CA PRO A 145 0.42 -25.88 -19.42
C PRO A 145 -0.05 -26.46 -20.76
N THR A 146 -0.91 -27.48 -20.70
CA THR A 146 -1.74 -27.98 -21.81
C THR A 146 -2.91 -27.06 -22.09
#